data_AF-A0A1N6W2A2-F1
#
_entry.id   AF-A0A1N6W2A2-F1
#
_cell.length_a   1.000
_cell.length_b   1.000
_cell.length_c   1.000
_cell.angle_alpha   90.00
_cell.angle_beta   90.00
_cell.angle_gamma   90.00
#
_symmetry.space_group_name_H-M   'P 1'
#
loop_
_entity.id
_entity.type
_entity.pdbx_description
1 polymer ?
#
loop_
_entity_poly.entity_id
_entity_poly.type
_entity_poly.pdbx_seq_one_letter_code
_entity_poly.pdbx_strand_id
1 'polypeptide(L)'
;MAQKTFTVTADSGIHARPATTLVQAASKFDSDINLEFNGKTVNLKSIMGVMSLGIQKGATITISAEGSDEADAIAALEDTMKKEGLGE
;
A
#
# COMPACT_ATOMS: atom_id res chain seq x y z
N MET A 1 16.25 -2.67 -0.93
CA MET A 1 14.98 -1.92 -1.07
C MET A 1 14.22 -2.47 -2.26
N ALA A 2 13.05 -3.05 -2.01
CA ALA A 2 12.10 -3.47 -3.03
C ALA A 2 10.97 -2.44 -3.16
N GLN A 3 10.43 -2.22 -4.37
CA GLN A 3 9.31 -1.31 -4.57
C GLN A 3 8.44 -1.71 -5.75
N LYS A 4 7.18 -1.30 -5.72
CA LYS A 4 6.24 -1.49 -6.81
C LYS A 4 5.22 -0.36 -6.90
N THR A 5 4.93 0.06 -8.12
CA THR A 5 3.95 1.09 -8.43
C THR A 5 2.65 0.45 -8.90
N PHE A 6 1.52 0.96 -8.44
CA PHE A 6 0.18 0.50 -8.78
C PHE A 6 -0.68 1.66 -9.26
N THR A 7 -1.60 1.37 -10.17
CA THR A 7 -2.70 2.27 -10.51
C THR A 7 -3.96 1.82 -9.78
N VAL A 8 -4.56 2.71 -8.99
CA VAL A 8 -5.77 2.40 -8.23
C VAL A 8 -6.97 2.34 -9.16
N THR A 9 -7.64 1.19 -9.23
CA THR A 9 -8.79 0.95 -10.12
C THR A 9 -10.13 0.95 -9.39
N ALA A 10 -10.11 0.77 -8.06
CA ALA A 10 -11.31 0.79 -7.24
C ALA A 10 -12.04 2.14 -7.30
N ASP A 11 -13.35 2.11 -7.57
CA ASP A 11 -14.19 3.32 -7.69
C ASP A 11 -14.22 4.15 -6.42
N SER A 12 -14.17 3.51 -5.26
CA SER A 12 -14.14 4.16 -3.94
C SER A 12 -12.72 4.60 -3.51
N GLY A 13 -11.69 4.31 -4.31
CA GLY A 13 -10.29 4.52 -3.93
C GLY A 13 -9.86 3.66 -2.74
N ILE A 14 -8.81 4.08 -2.04
CA ILE A 14 -8.32 3.39 -0.83
C ILE A 14 -8.92 4.07 0.40
N HIS A 15 -10.11 3.62 0.79
CA HIS A 15 -10.82 4.06 1.99
C HIS A 15 -10.58 3.12 3.19
N ALA A 16 -11.28 3.34 4.31
CA ALA A 16 -10.98 2.70 5.61
C ALA A 16 -10.85 1.18 5.56
N ARG A 17 -11.75 0.48 4.84
CA ARG A 17 -11.76 -0.98 4.77
C ARG A 17 -10.52 -1.55 4.04
N PRO A 18 -10.28 -1.21 2.75
CA PRO A 18 -9.09 -1.70 2.05
C PRO A 18 -7.79 -1.17 2.64
N ALA A 19 -7.77 0.06 3.18
CA ALA A 19 -6.62 0.58 3.91
C ALA A 19 -6.29 -0.29 5.13
N THR A 20 -7.29 -0.76 5.87
CA THR A 20 -7.09 -1.67 7.02
C THR A 20 -6.50 -3.00 6.56
N THR A 21 -6.99 -3.58 5.46
CA THR A 21 -6.44 -4.83 4.90
C THR A 21 -4.98 -4.67 4.49
N LEU A 22 -4.63 -3.58 3.81
CA LEU A 22 -3.24 -3.27 3.42
C LEU A 22 -2.33 -3.07 4.63
N VAL A 23 -2.79 -2.34 5.65
CA VAL A 23 -2.06 -2.13 6.90
C VAL A 23 -1.82 -3.45 7.63
N GLN A 24 -2.83 -4.32 7.68
CA GLN A 24 -2.72 -5.65 8.28
C GLN A 24 -1.77 -6.55 7.51
N ALA A 25 -1.73 -6.46 6.18
CA ALA A 25 -0.76 -7.18 5.35
C ALA A 25 0.67 -6.66 5.60
N ALA A 26 0.88 -5.35 5.56
CA ALA A 26 2.17 -4.73 5.81
C ALA A 26 2.71 -5.01 7.22
N SER A 27 1.83 -5.03 8.23
CA SER A 27 2.22 -5.25 9.63
C SER A 27 2.70 -6.66 9.94
N LYS A 28 2.65 -7.60 8.99
CA LYS A 28 3.17 -8.97 9.14
C LYS A 28 4.68 -9.07 8.92
N PHE A 29 5.27 -8.03 8.33
CA PHE A 29 6.68 -8.01 7.92
C PHE A 29 7.50 -7.14 8.85
N ASP A 30 8.78 -7.46 9.00
CA ASP A 30 9.73 -6.68 9.79
C ASP A 30 10.20 -5.44 9.02
N SER A 31 10.26 -5.50 7.69
CA SER A 31 10.66 -4.38 6.83
C SER A 31 9.91 -3.09 7.11
N ASP A 32 10.59 -1.97 6.94
CA ASP A 32 9.94 -0.66 6.89
C ASP A 32 9.21 -0.53 5.55
N ILE A 33 7.88 -0.37 5.62
CA ILE A 33 7.03 -0.35 4.42
C ILE A 33 6.35 1.01 4.35
N ASN A 34 6.56 1.68 3.22
CA ASN A 34 6.02 3.00 2.95
C ASN A 34 5.10 2.99 1.73
N LEU A 35 4.12 3.88 1.74
CA LEU A 35 3.27 4.19 0.60
C LEU A 35 3.45 5.65 0.23
N GLU A 36 3.77 5.90 -1.03
CA GLU A 36 3.90 7.23 -1.61
C GLU A 36 2.74 7.54 -2.55
N PHE A 37 2.21 8.75 -2.39
CA PHE A 37 1.21 9.34 -3.29
C PHE A 37 1.41 10.85 -3.38
N ASN A 38 1.48 11.40 -4.60
CA ASN A 38 1.65 12.85 -4.84
C ASN A 38 2.81 13.49 -4.04
N GLY A 39 3.96 12.80 -3.99
CA GLY A 39 5.16 13.27 -3.27
C GLY A 39 5.03 13.24 -1.74
N LYS A 40 3.96 12.67 -1.20
CA LYS A 40 3.80 12.40 0.24
C LYS A 40 4.00 10.93 0.50
N THR A 41 4.88 10.63 1.45
CA THR A 41 5.19 9.26 1.87
C THR A 41 4.72 9.04 3.30
N VAL A 42 4.04 7.92 3.53
CA VAL A 42 3.55 7.52 4.86
C VAL A 42 3.94 6.07 5.15
N ASN A 43 4.06 5.73 6.43
CA ASN A 43 4.24 4.35 6.86
C ASN A 43 2.96 3.55 6.57
N LEU A 44 3.06 2.51 5.74
CA LEU A 44 1.93 1.66 5.33
C LEU A 44 1.41 0.77 6.48
N LYS A 45 2.16 0.62 7.57
CA LYS A 45 1.70 -0.03 8.81
C LYS A 45 0.85 0.91 9.68
N SER A 46 0.68 2.18 9.32
CA SER A 46 -0.16 3.16 10.03
C SER A 46 -1.43 3.50 9.24
N ILE A 47 -2.57 2.98 9.70
CA ILE A 47 -3.88 3.25 9.09
C ILE A 47 -4.19 4.75 8.97
N MET A 48 -3.84 5.55 9.99
CA MET A 48 -4.08 6.99 9.96
C MET A 48 -3.26 7.68 8.86
N GLY A 49 -2.02 7.23 8.64
CA GLY A 49 -1.17 7.73 7.56
C GLY A 49 -1.76 7.44 6.19
N VAL A 50 -2.13 6.19 5.93
CA VAL A 50 -2.74 5.76 4.66
C VAL A 50 -4.02 6.54 4.36
N MET A 51 -4.91 6.66 5.35
CA MET A 51 -6.17 7.40 5.19
C MET A 51 -5.95 8.90 4.92
N SER A 52 -4.90 9.49 5.47
CA SER A 52 -4.59 10.92 5.27
C SER A 52 -4.18 11.27 3.84
N LEU A 53 -3.78 10.28 3.03
CA LEU A 53 -3.38 10.49 1.65
C LEU A 53 -4.56 10.70 0.69
N GLY A 54 -5.77 10.27 1.06
CA GLY A 54 -6.98 10.52 0.26
C GLY A 54 -6.90 9.95 -1.16
N ILE A 55 -6.40 8.71 -1.30
CA ILE A 55 -6.12 8.06 -2.58
C ILE A 55 -7.42 7.68 -3.29
N GLN A 56 -7.63 8.20 -4.50
CA GLN A 56 -8.84 8.02 -5.31
C GLN A 56 -8.58 7.08 -6.51
N LYS A 57 -9.65 6.68 -7.21
CA LYS A 57 -9.55 5.97 -8.49
C LYS A 57 -8.66 6.73 -9.47
N GLY A 58 -7.81 6.01 -10.19
CA GLY A 58 -6.86 6.54 -11.17
C GLY A 58 -5.58 7.09 -10.55
N ALA A 59 -5.45 7.09 -9.22
CA ALA A 59 -4.22 7.49 -8.55
C ALA A 59 -3.10 6.48 -8.83
N THR A 60 -1.90 6.99 -9.09
CA THR A 60 -0.67 6.21 -9.09
C THR A 60 -0.05 6.27 -7.71
N ILE A 61 0.17 5.11 -7.09
CA ILE A 61 0.81 4.97 -5.78
C ILE A 61 2.05 4.09 -5.89
N THR A 62 3.05 4.34 -5.06
CA THR A 62 4.23 3.48 -4.96
C THR A 62 4.32 2.91 -3.56
N ILE A 63 4.42 1.58 -3.47
CA ILE A 63 4.70 0.88 -2.22
C ILE A 63 6.17 0.49 -2.25
N SER A 64 6.90 0.83 -1.20
CA SER A 64 8.31 0.46 -1.04
C SER A 64 8.54 -0.25 0.28
N ALA A 65 9.39 -1.26 0.30
CA ALA A 65 9.81 -1.99 1.48
C ALA A 65 11.35 -1.98 1.58
N GLU A 66 11.85 -1.79 2.79
CA GLU A 66 13.28 -1.88 3.11
C GLU A 66 13.48 -2.74 4.36
N GLY A 67 14.21 -3.84 4.21
CA GLY A 67 14.46 -4.78 5.31
C GLY A 67 14.74 -6.20 4.83
N SER A 68 14.81 -7.15 5.78
CA SER A 68 15.19 -8.54 5.51
C SER A 68 14.15 -9.33 4.71
N ASP A 69 12.89 -8.91 4.75
CA ASP A 69 11.73 -9.53 4.11
C ASP A 69 11.07 -8.60 3.07
N GLU A 70 11.84 -7.65 2.52
CA GLU A 70 11.32 -6.60 1.63
C GLU A 70 10.67 -7.14 0.35
N ALA A 71 11.23 -8.21 -0.23
CA ALA A 71 10.69 -8.82 -1.45
C ALA A 71 9.36 -9.54 -1.18
N ASP A 72 9.29 -10.27 -0.06
CA ASP A 72 8.08 -10.98 0.36
C ASP A 72 6.97 -9.99 0.75
N ALA A 73 7.34 -8.87 1.38
CA ALA A 73 6.42 -7.79 1.71
C ALA A 73 5.76 -7.18 0.47
N ILE A 74 6.55 -6.85 -0.57
CA ILE A 74 6.01 -6.32 -1.83
C ILE A 74 5.12 -7.36 -2.52
N ALA A 75 5.53 -8.63 -2.58
CA ALA A 75 4.73 -9.68 -3.21
C ALA A 75 3.37 -9.88 -2.50
N ALA A 76 3.35 -9.89 -1.17
CA ALA A 76 2.12 -10.03 -0.39
C ALA A 76 1.20 -8.80 -0.52
N LEU A 77 1.76 -7.59 -0.61
CA LEU A 77 0.99 -6.36 -0.81
C LEU A 77 0.42 -6.28 -2.22
N GLU A 78 1.16 -6.71 -3.24
CA GLU A 78 0.63 -6.87 -4.60
C GLU A 78 -0.56 -7.84 -4.63
N ASP A 79 -0.42 -9.01 -4.00
CA ASP A 79 -1.51 -9.98 -3.92
C ASP A 79 -2.73 -9.42 -3.17
N THR A 80 -2.50 -8.66 -2.09
CA THR A 80 -3.57 -7.98 -1.35
C THR A 80 -4.28 -6.93 -2.21
N MET A 81 -3.53 -6.10 -2.95
CA MET A 81 -4.08 -5.11 -3.89
C MET A 81 -4.98 -5.76 -4.94
N LYS A 82 -4.57 -6.91 -5.49
CA LYS A 82 -5.35 -7.67 -6.48
C LYS A 82 -6.59 -8.32 -5.87
N LYS A 83 -6.46 -9.00 -4.73
CA LYS A 83 -7.57 -9.69 -4.06
C LYS A 83 -8.68 -8.75 -3.60
N GLU A 84 -8.31 -7.56 -3.14
CA GLU A 84 -9.26 -6.53 -2.73
C GLU A 84 -9.77 -5.68 -3.92
N GLY A 85 -9.30 -5.95 -5.14
CA GLY A 85 -9.72 -5.23 -6.35
C GLY A 85 -9.34 -3.75 -6.34
N LEU A 86 -8.21 -3.40 -5.72
CA LEU A 86 -7.81 -2.01 -5.48
C LEU A 86 -7.00 -1.41 -6.62
N GLY A 87 -6.22 -2.22 -7.33
CA GLY A 87 -5.35 -1.75 -8.38
C GLY A 87 -4.43 -2.83 -8.93
N GLU A 88 -3.75 -2.47 -10.01
CA GLU A 88 -2.77 -3.30 -10.73
C GLU A 88 -1.48 -2.53 -11.07
#